data_AF-A0A3M1GGM7-F1
#
_entry.id   AF-A0A3M1GGM7-F1
#
_cell.length_a   1.000
_cell.length_b   1.000
_cell.length_c   1.000
_cell.angle_alpha   90.00
_cell.angle_beta   90.00
_cell.angle_gamma   90.00
#
_symmetry.space_group_name_H-M   'P 1'
#
loop_
_entity.id
_entity.type
_entity.pdbx_description
1 polymer ?
#
loop_
_entity_poly.entity_id
_entity_poly.type
_entity_poly.pdbx_seq_one_letter_code
_entity_poly.pdbx_strand_id
1 'polypeptide(L)'
;GSMAVLGMNEFKIMEMLIDVELRAYKGLNIRAIFLQNVITDLILGLGIAEVFAAYCDYIRKRYKVLPGLITQNMPRLKAFLEKAGIDGVVICTSFNRIGYLMSPDVESYVKAAEANDPSRYQLMAMSTMASGAIPARDAYDFINRQKVQSIVFGASSEKNIRETVSLISDAPVG
;
A
#
# COMPACT_ATOMS: atom_id res chain seq x y z
N GLY A 1 22.30 -26.48 -3.16
CA GLY A 1 21.17 -25.65 -2.72
C GLY A 1 21.48 -24.87 -1.46
N SER A 2 21.80 -25.57 -0.37
CA SER A 2 21.90 -25.01 1.00
C SER A 2 23.20 -24.25 1.32
N MET A 3 24.27 -24.50 0.58
CA MET A 3 25.60 -23.89 0.82
C MET A 3 25.72 -22.43 0.32
N ALA A 4 24.84 -21.98 -0.58
CA ALA A 4 24.88 -20.61 -1.11
C ALA A 4 24.21 -19.57 -0.20
N VAL A 5 23.35 -20.02 0.72
CA VAL A 5 22.58 -19.14 1.64
C VAL A 5 23.44 -18.66 2.81
N LEU A 6 24.51 -19.38 3.15
CA LEU A 6 25.38 -19.11 4.31
C LEU A 6 26.33 -17.92 4.15
N GLY A 7 26.40 -17.29 2.97
CA GLY A 7 27.30 -16.15 2.68
C GLY A 7 26.61 -14.91 2.11
N MET A 8 25.27 -14.87 2.08
CA MET A 8 24.53 -13.73 1.52
C MET A 8 24.03 -12.82 2.63
N ASN A 9 24.38 -11.53 2.57
CA ASN A 9 23.74 -10.50 3.38
C ASN A 9 22.23 -10.49 3.08
N GLU A 10 21.42 -10.29 4.12
CA GLU A 10 19.97 -10.21 4.17
C GLU A 10 19.34 -9.42 2.99
N PHE A 11 19.97 -8.33 2.54
CA PHE A 11 19.48 -7.57 1.39
C PHE A 11 19.56 -8.36 0.10
N LYS A 12 20.63 -9.12 -0.14
CA LYS A 12 20.74 -9.96 -1.35
C LYS A 12 19.71 -11.09 -1.36
N ILE A 13 19.38 -11.62 -0.18
CA ILE A 13 18.32 -12.62 -0.05
C ILE A 13 16.97 -12.00 -0.43
N MET A 14 16.67 -10.81 0.09
CA MET A 14 15.46 -10.06 -0.29
C MET A 14 15.39 -9.81 -1.79
N GLU A 15 16.46 -9.28 -2.40
CA GLU A 15 16.55 -9.05 -3.85
C GLU A 15 16.28 -10.31 -4.66
N MET A 16 16.89 -11.44 -4.27
CA MET A 16 16.67 -12.72 -4.94
C MET A 16 15.23 -13.21 -4.85
N LEU A 17 14.59 -13.08 -3.68
CA LEU A 17 13.20 -13.49 -3.49
C LEU A 17 12.26 -12.65 -4.36
N ILE A 18 12.49 -11.34 -4.40
CA ILE A 18 11.77 -10.41 -5.29
C ILE A 18 11.94 -10.84 -6.76
N ASP A 19 13.17 -11.13 -7.18
CA ASP A 19 13.49 -11.59 -8.54
C ASP A 19 12.81 -12.92 -8.89
N VAL A 20 12.67 -13.84 -7.93
CA VAL A 20 11.99 -15.12 -8.15
C VAL A 20 10.48 -14.89 -8.32
N GLU A 21 9.86 -14.10 -7.46
CA GLU A 21 8.41 -13.83 -7.51
C GLU A 21 8.02 -13.09 -8.80
N LEU A 22 8.81 -12.10 -9.21
CA LEU A 22 8.49 -11.25 -10.35
C LEU A 22 8.73 -11.91 -11.72
N ARG A 23 9.45 -13.05 -11.77
CA ARG A 23 9.61 -13.83 -13.02
C ARG A 23 8.27 -14.28 -13.59
N ALA A 24 7.30 -14.61 -12.74
CA ALA A 24 5.97 -15.05 -13.18
C ALA A 24 5.18 -13.95 -13.90
N TYR A 25 5.55 -12.69 -13.68
CA TYR A 25 4.85 -11.51 -14.22
C TYR A 25 5.62 -10.83 -15.37
N LYS A 26 6.63 -11.50 -15.92
CA LYS A 26 7.46 -10.97 -17.00
C LYS A 26 6.63 -10.69 -18.25
N GLY A 27 6.78 -9.48 -18.81
CA GLY A 27 6.06 -9.04 -20.01
C GLY A 27 4.75 -8.30 -19.73
N LEU A 28 4.31 -8.25 -18.47
CA LEU A 28 3.19 -7.39 -18.06
C LEU A 28 3.66 -5.94 -17.88
N ASN A 29 2.75 -4.99 -18.10
CA ASN A 29 2.98 -3.57 -17.82
C ASN A 29 2.81 -3.29 -16.31
N ILE A 30 3.83 -3.66 -15.54
CA ILE A 30 3.86 -3.42 -14.09
C ILE A 30 4.14 -1.93 -13.83
N ARG A 31 3.35 -1.30 -12.96
CA ARG A 31 3.50 0.13 -12.60
C ARG A 31 3.98 0.33 -11.17
N ALA A 32 3.69 -0.62 -10.30
CA ALA A 32 4.16 -0.66 -8.93
C ALA A 32 4.34 -2.12 -8.47
N ILE A 33 5.27 -2.34 -7.54
CA ILE A 33 5.50 -3.64 -6.88
C ILE A 33 5.31 -3.40 -5.39
N PHE A 34 4.53 -4.24 -4.72
CA PHE A 34 4.15 -4.06 -3.33
C PHE A 34 4.81 -5.07 -2.39
N LEU A 35 5.34 -4.59 -1.26
CA LEU A 35 5.69 -5.44 -0.12
C LEU A 35 4.44 -5.73 0.71
N GLN A 36 4.20 -7.02 0.98
CA GLN A 36 3.03 -7.48 1.73
C GLN A 36 3.00 -6.97 3.16
N ASN A 37 1.79 -6.75 3.69
CA ASN A 37 1.58 -6.12 4.99
C ASN A 37 2.26 -6.82 6.16
N VAL A 38 2.28 -8.16 6.16
CA VAL A 38 2.94 -8.93 7.23
C VAL A 38 4.42 -8.55 7.36
N ILE A 39 5.11 -8.38 6.22
CA ILE A 39 6.54 -8.02 6.21
C ILE A 39 6.72 -6.54 6.49
N THR A 40 5.93 -5.67 5.85
CA THR A 40 5.97 -4.22 6.09
C THR A 40 5.75 -3.88 7.57
N ASP A 41 4.70 -4.42 8.19
CA ASP A 41 4.34 -4.09 9.56
C ASP A 41 5.31 -4.71 10.58
N LEU A 42 5.94 -5.85 10.26
CA LEU A 42 7.04 -6.41 11.05
C LEU A 42 8.27 -5.50 11.03
N ILE A 43 8.72 -5.08 9.85
CA ILE A 43 9.87 -4.17 9.71
C ILE A 43 9.59 -2.84 10.43
N LEU A 44 8.38 -2.31 10.29
CA LEU A 44 7.93 -1.10 10.98
C LEU A 44 7.89 -1.26 12.51
N GLY A 45 7.52 -2.46 12.99
CA GLY A 45 7.53 -2.82 14.40
C GLY A 45 8.94 -2.86 14.97
N LEU A 46 9.90 -3.41 14.21
CA LEU A 46 11.32 -3.46 14.56
C LEU A 46 12.03 -2.11 14.41
N GLY A 47 11.47 -1.18 13.62
CA GLY A 47 12.01 0.16 13.42
C GLY A 47 13.24 0.21 12.50
N ILE A 48 13.36 -0.74 11.56
CA ILE A 48 14.54 -0.90 10.70
C ILE A 48 14.31 -0.18 9.35
N ALA A 49 14.80 1.05 9.22
CA ALA A 49 14.57 1.88 8.03
C ALA A 49 15.36 1.40 6.81
N GLU A 50 16.51 0.78 7.05
CA GLU A 50 17.46 0.30 6.05
C GLU A 50 16.82 -0.73 5.13
N VAL A 51 15.92 -1.58 5.65
CA VAL A 51 15.22 -2.58 4.85
C VAL A 51 14.22 -1.91 3.89
N PHE A 52 13.47 -0.90 4.35
CA PHE A 52 12.59 -0.15 3.45
C PHE A 52 13.38 0.61 2.39
N ALA A 53 14.50 1.24 2.77
CA ALA A 53 15.36 1.95 1.83
C ALA A 53 15.92 0.99 0.77
N ALA A 54 16.49 -0.15 1.18
CA ALA A 54 17.02 -1.17 0.29
C ALA A 54 15.94 -1.73 -0.66
N TYR A 55 14.76 -2.04 -0.15
CA TYR A 55 13.62 -2.49 -0.96
C TYR A 55 13.23 -1.44 -2.00
N CYS A 56 12.99 -0.19 -1.56
CA CYS A 56 12.53 0.87 -2.44
C CYS A 56 13.55 1.19 -3.54
N ASP A 57 14.83 1.24 -3.17
CA ASP A 57 15.94 1.43 -4.10
C ASP A 57 16.04 0.30 -5.11
N TYR A 58 15.92 -0.94 -4.65
CA TYR A 58 16.00 -2.10 -5.52
C TYR A 58 14.88 -2.08 -6.56
N ILE A 59 13.64 -1.86 -6.15
CA ILE A 59 12.49 -1.77 -7.07
C ILE A 59 12.71 -0.66 -8.11
N ARG A 60 13.12 0.53 -7.68
CA ARG A 60 13.40 1.65 -8.59
C ARG A 60 14.52 1.37 -9.56
N LYS A 61 15.63 0.79 -9.08
CA LYS A 61 16.85 0.57 -9.88
C LYS A 61 16.69 -0.61 -10.83
N ARG A 62 16.17 -1.73 -10.35
CA ARG A 62 16.05 -3.00 -11.07
C ARG A 62 14.84 -3.06 -11.99
N TYR A 63 13.67 -2.67 -11.49
CA TYR A 63 12.39 -2.83 -12.18
C TYR A 63 11.88 -1.55 -12.84
N LYS A 64 12.43 -0.38 -12.48
CA LYS A 64 12.03 0.93 -13.02
C LYS A 64 10.55 1.25 -12.80
N VAL A 65 9.99 0.79 -11.68
CA VAL A 65 8.60 1.01 -11.28
C VAL A 65 8.54 1.62 -9.88
N LEU A 66 7.34 2.02 -9.44
CA LEU A 66 7.14 2.55 -8.09
C LEU A 66 7.23 1.43 -7.04
N PRO A 67 7.97 1.61 -5.94
CA PRO A 67 7.85 0.74 -4.78
C PRO A 67 6.55 1.03 -4.06
N GLY A 68 5.89 -0.02 -3.62
CA GLY A 68 4.66 0.02 -2.86
C GLY A 68 4.82 -0.72 -1.53
N LEU A 69 4.14 -0.24 -0.50
CA LEU A 69 4.12 -0.86 0.82
C LEU A 69 2.66 -1.05 1.23
N ILE A 70 2.26 -2.30 1.50
CA ILE A 70 0.96 -2.59 2.08
C ILE A 70 1.10 -2.52 3.60
N THR A 71 0.17 -1.88 4.31
CA THR A 71 0.22 -1.77 5.78
C THR A 71 -1.17 -1.71 6.40
N GLN A 72 -1.29 -2.19 7.63
CA GLN A 72 -2.45 -1.94 8.51
C GLN A 72 -2.19 -0.83 9.54
N ASN A 73 -1.10 -0.06 9.39
CA ASN A 73 -0.73 1.04 10.27
C ASN A 73 -0.17 2.23 9.48
N MET A 74 -1.00 2.77 8.57
CA MET A 74 -0.60 3.84 7.65
C MET A 74 -0.06 5.10 8.36
N PRO A 75 -0.67 5.61 9.44
CA PRO A 75 -0.16 6.79 10.13
C PRO A 75 1.27 6.59 10.64
N ARG A 76 1.56 5.42 11.26
CA ARG A 76 2.90 5.11 11.76
C ARG A 76 3.88 4.87 10.62
N LEU A 77 3.48 4.13 9.58
CA LEU A 77 4.37 3.86 8.44
C LEU A 77 4.77 5.16 7.76
N LYS A 78 3.80 6.03 7.46
CA LYS A 78 4.06 7.32 6.81
C LYS A 78 5.04 8.16 7.62
N ALA A 79 4.78 8.36 8.91
CA ALA A 79 5.67 9.12 9.80
C ALA A 79 7.09 8.53 9.87
N PHE A 80 7.18 7.19 9.87
CA PHE A 80 8.46 6.49 9.87
C PHE A 80 9.25 6.72 8.57
N LEU A 81 8.59 6.59 7.41
CA LEU A 81 9.20 6.84 6.11
C LEU A 81 9.65 8.30 5.96
N GLU A 82 8.83 9.25 6.41
CA GLU A 82 9.15 10.67 6.39
C GLU A 82 10.41 10.98 7.22
N LYS A 83 10.48 10.42 8.44
CA LYS A 83 11.65 10.56 9.30
C LYS A 83 12.91 9.93 8.68
N ALA A 84 12.76 8.82 7.97
CA ALA A 84 13.84 8.14 7.28
C ALA A 84 14.24 8.78 5.94
N GLY A 85 13.51 9.80 5.47
CA GLY A 85 13.74 10.41 4.16
C GLY A 85 13.41 9.50 2.98
N ILE A 86 12.54 8.50 3.18
CA ILE A 86 12.10 7.58 2.14
C ILE A 86 10.79 8.11 1.57
N ASP A 87 10.81 8.62 0.34
CA ASP A 87 9.62 9.10 -0.38
C ASP A 87 9.48 8.42 -1.74
N GLY A 88 8.51 8.83 -2.56
CA GLY A 88 8.22 8.23 -3.86
C GLY A 88 7.70 6.80 -3.73
N VAL A 89 6.85 6.57 -2.73
CA VAL A 89 6.30 5.26 -2.37
C VAL A 89 4.78 5.27 -2.49
N VAL A 90 4.19 4.18 -2.97
CA VAL A 90 2.74 3.97 -2.89
C VAL A 90 2.41 3.26 -1.59
N ILE A 91 1.62 3.87 -0.72
CA ILE A 91 1.16 3.24 0.53
C ILE A 91 -0.24 2.68 0.27
N CYS A 92 -0.36 1.36 0.23
CA CYS A 92 -1.65 0.68 0.17
C CYS A 92 -2.08 0.27 1.58
N THR A 93 -3.29 0.66 2.00
CA THR A 93 -3.72 0.39 3.36
C THR A 93 -5.22 0.14 3.44
N SER A 94 -5.62 -0.70 4.39
CA SER A 94 -7.02 -0.77 4.78
C SER A 94 -7.46 0.62 5.23
N PHE A 95 -8.48 1.17 4.60
CA PHE A 95 -9.04 2.46 4.99
C PHE A 95 -10.55 2.39 4.80
N ASN A 96 -11.29 2.44 5.90
CA ASN A 96 -12.74 2.32 5.92
C ASN A 96 -13.32 3.00 7.15
N ARG A 97 -14.64 3.22 7.12
CA ARG A 97 -15.35 4.02 8.13
C ARG A 97 -15.35 3.41 9.53
N ILE A 98 -15.20 2.09 9.65
CA ILE A 98 -15.38 1.37 10.93
C ILE A 98 -14.07 0.90 11.57
N GLY A 99 -12.91 1.20 10.97
CA GLY A 99 -11.62 0.81 11.53
C GLY A 99 -11.22 -0.66 11.27
N TYR A 100 -11.87 -1.33 10.33
CA TYR A 100 -11.56 -2.73 10.01
C TYR A 100 -10.13 -2.85 9.46
N LEU A 101 -9.29 -3.61 10.15
CA LEU A 101 -7.86 -3.81 9.82
C LEU A 101 -7.07 -2.49 9.75
N MET A 102 -7.37 -1.54 10.64
CA MET A 102 -6.70 -0.24 10.76
C MET A 102 -6.12 -0.09 12.16
N SER A 103 -4.88 0.39 12.26
CA SER A 103 -4.20 0.66 13.53
C SER A 103 -3.56 2.06 13.52
N PRO A 104 -3.73 2.90 14.55
CA PRO A 104 -4.47 2.60 15.78
C PRO A 104 -6.00 2.76 15.64
N ASP A 105 -6.46 3.70 14.81
CA ASP A 105 -7.87 4.09 14.71
C ASP A 105 -8.16 4.87 13.41
N VAL A 106 -9.44 5.08 13.13
CA VAL A 106 -9.90 5.81 11.92
C VAL A 106 -9.47 7.28 11.94
N GLU A 107 -9.51 7.93 13.10
CA GLU A 107 -9.23 9.36 13.22
C GLU A 107 -7.77 9.68 12.83
N SER A 108 -6.83 8.85 13.27
CA SER A 108 -5.41 8.96 12.95
C SER A 108 -5.16 8.76 11.46
N TYR A 109 -5.92 7.88 10.80
CA TYR A 109 -5.85 7.70 9.35
C TYR A 109 -6.36 8.92 8.58
N VAL A 110 -7.51 9.47 8.99
CA VAL A 110 -8.06 10.68 8.37
C VAL A 110 -7.06 11.83 8.47
N LYS A 111 -6.52 12.09 9.66
CA LYS A 111 -5.50 13.13 9.87
C LYS A 111 -4.24 12.90 9.02
N ALA A 112 -3.75 11.66 8.95
CA ALA A 112 -2.57 11.32 8.16
C ALA A 112 -2.82 11.49 6.66
N ALA A 113 -4.03 11.17 6.18
CA ALA A 113 -4.42 11.37 4.79
C ALA A 113 -4.60 12.86 4.46
N GLU A 114 -5.28 13.63 5.30
CA GLU A 114 -5.46 15.09 5.13
C GLU A 114 -4.12 15.82 5.01
N ALA A 115 -3.17 15.50 5.89
CA ALA A 115 -1.83 16.08 5.89
C ALA A 115 -0.90 15.52 4.79
N ASN A 116 -1.35 14.57 3.98
CA ASN A 116 -0.50 13.88 3.01
C ASN A 116 -0.13 14.77 1.81
N ASP A 117 1.11 14.66 1.35
CA ASP A 117 1.55 15.16 0.06
C ASP A 117 1.54 14.02 -0.98
N PRO A 118 0.61 14.02 -1.94
CA PRO A 118 0.48 12.94 -2.93
C PRO A 118 1.65 12.84 -3.89
N SER A 119 2.49 13.89 -4.02
CA SER A 119 3.71 13.84 -4.82
C SER A 119 4.81 12.99 -4.16
N ARG A 120 4.77 12.85 -2.83
CA ARG A 120 5.72 12.07 -2.03
C ARG A 120 5.20 10.69 -1.71
N TYR A 121 3.92 10.60 -1.32
CA TYR A 121 3.27 9.35 -0.95
C TYR A 121 1.90 9.24 -1.61
N GLN A 122 1.75 8.30 -2.55
CA GLN A 122 0.44 7.99 -3.11
C GLN A 122 -0.30 7.06 -2.16
N LEU A 123 -1.46 7.48 -1.66
CA LEU A 123 -2.29 6.65 -0.82
C LEU A 123 -3.28 5.85 -1.67
N MET A 124 -3.28 4.54 -1.47
CA MET A 124 -4.18 3.58 -2.09
C MET A 124 -5.05 2.95 -1.01
N ALA A 125 -6.35 3.21 -1.04
CA ALA A 125 -7.29 2.64 -0.07
C ALA A 125 -7.75 1.25 -0.52
N MET A 126 -7.61 0.25 0.35
CA MET A 126 -8.20 -1.07 0.18
C MET A 126 -9.17 -1.38 1.34
N SER A 127 -9.90 -2.48 1.24
CA SER A 127 -10.87 -2.90 2.26
C SER A 127 -11.91 -1.82 2.60
N THR A 128 -12.28 -0.98 1.64
CA THR A 128 -13.15 0.20 1.84
C THR A 128 -14.54 -0.16 2.37
N MET A 129 -15.07 -1.30 1.95
CA MET A 129 -16.35 -1.85 2.41
C MET A 129 -16.23 -2.75 3.66
N ALA A 130 -15.05 -2.85 4.28
CA ALA A 130 -14.78 -3.70 5.44
C ALA A 130 -15.28 -5.15 5.25
N SER A 131 -14.86 -5.80 4.16
CA SER A 131 -15.29 -7.15 3.79
C SER A 131 -16.80 -7.32 3.64
N GLY A 132 -17.51 -6.25 3.26
CA GLY A 132 -18.97 -6.23 3.05
C GLY A 132 -19.77 -5.79 4.27
N ALA A 133 -19.11 -5.44 5.39
CA ALA A 133 -19.79 -4.94 6.58
C ALA A 133 -20.31 -3.49 6.42
N ILE A 134 -19.82 -2.73 5.43
CA ILE A 134 -20.29 -1.39 5.11
C ILE A 134 -20.98 -1.41 3.74
N PRO A 135 -22.21 -0.89 3.61
CA PRO A 135 -22.84 -0.69 2.31
C PRO A 135 -21.96 0.13 1.37
N ALA A 136 -21.94 -0.20 0.08
CA ALA A 136 -21.05 0.43 -0.89
C ALA A 136 -21.17 1.97 -0.89
N ARG A 137 -22.39 2.51 -0.92
CA ARG A 137 -22.66 3.95 -0.85
C ARG A 137 -22.00 4.58 0.38
N ASP A 138 -22.22 4.03 1.57
CA ASP A 138 -21.67 4.58 2.82
C ASP A 138 -20.13 4.48 2.87
N ALA A 139 -19.56 3.44 2.27
CA ALA A 139 -18.12 3.25 2.17
C ALA A 139 -17.48 4.31 1.28
N TYR A 140 -18.04 4.56 0.10
CA TYR A 140 -17.48 5.54 -0.84
C TYR A 140 -17.82 6.98 -0.43
N ASP A 141 -18.97 7.26 0.18
CA ASP A 141 -19.27 8.56 0.79
C ASP A 141 -18.23 8.96 1.86
N PHE A 142 -17.67 7.97 2.56
CA PHE A 142 -16.57 8.17 3.51
C PHE A 142 -15.21 8.33 2.80
N ILE A 143 -14.85 7.40 1.92
CA ILE A 143 -13.53 7.36 1.29
C ILE A 143 -13.30 8.51 0.31
N ASN A 144 -14.33 8.94 -0.41
CA ASN A 144 -14.24 10.03 -1.37
C ASN A 144 -13.96 11.39 -0.70
N ARG A 145 -14.15 11.50 0.63
CA ARG A 145 -13.77 12.69 1.41
C ARG A 145 -12.31 12.68 1.85
N GLN A 146 -11.60 11.56 1.63
CA GLN A 146 -10.21 11.40 2.04
C GLN A 146 -9.28 11.74 0.88
N LYS A 147 -8.09 12.25 1.20
CA LYS A 147 -7.05 12.60 0.20
C LYS A 147 -6.29 11.37 -0.32
N VAL A 148 -7.02 10.39 -0.85
CA VAL A 148 -6.49 9.16 -1.45
C VAL A 148 -6.41 9.29 -2.98
N GLN A 149 -5.41 8.66 -3.60
CA GLN A 149 -5.17 8.77 -5.05
C GLN A 149 -5.75 7.60 -5.83
N SER A 150 -5.99 6.48 -5.16
CA SER A 150 -6.53 5.28 -5.77
C SER A 150 -7.27 4.42 -4.76
N ILE A 151 -8.17 3.58 -5.27
CA ILE A 151 -8.96 2.64 -4.48
C ILE A 151 -8.84 1.26 -5.10
N VAL A 152 -8.58 0.25 -4.27
CA VAL A 152 -8.68 -1.17 -4.62
C VAL A 152 -9.95 -1.71 -4.00
N PHE A 153 -10.86 -2.18 -4.86
CA PHE A 153 -12.10 -2.81 -4.44
C PHE A 153 -12.24 -4.19 -5.08
N GLY A 154 -12.81 -5.13 -4.32
CA GLY A 154 -13.20 -6.43 -4.85
C GLY A 154 -14.62 -6.36 -5.42
N ALA A 155 -14.85 -7.00 -6.55
CA ALA A 155 -16.18 -7.18 -7.12
C ALA A 155 -16.29 -8.55 -7.79
N SER A 156 -17.45 -9.19 -7.63
CA SER A 156 -17.72 -10.56 -8.11
C SER A 156 -18.59 -10.62 -9.38
N SER A 157 -19.07 -9.47 -9.87
CA SER A 157 -19.88 -9.38 -11.09
C SER A 157 -19.65 -8.05 -11.82
N GLU A 158 -19.89 -8.02 -13.12
CA GLU A 158 -19.80 -6.79 -13.93
C GLU A 158 -20.72 -5.69 -13.40
N LYS A 159 -21.94 -6.06 -12.98
CA LYS A 159 -22.89 -5.13 -12.36
C LYS A 159 -22.29 -4.46 -11.13
N ASN A 160 -21.67 -5.24 -10.23
CA ASN A 160 -21.04 -4.73 -9.02
C ASN A 160 -19.84 -3.82 -9.34
N ILE A 161 -19.08 -4.13 -10.39
CA ILE A 161 -17.98 -3.28 -10.87
C ILE A 161 -18.53 -1.93 -11.32
N ARG A 162 -19.53 -1.91 -12.21
CA ARG A 162 -20.11 -0.66 -12.74
C ARG A 162 -20.70 0.22 -11.65
N GLU A 163 -21.45 -0.38 -10.72
CA GLU A 163 -22.02 0.33 -9.58
C GLU A 163 -20.94 0.95 -8.69
N THR A 164 -19.93 0.16 -8.33
CA THR A 164 -18.80 0.63 -7.50
C THR A 164 -18.03 1.77 -8.18
N VAL A 165 -17.73 1.64 -9.48
CA VAL A 165 -17.03 2.67 -10.23
C VAL A 165 -17.84 3.98 -10.31
N SER A 166 -19.17 3.90 -10.47
CA SER A 166 -20.04 5.08 -10.42
C SER A 166 -19.92 5.78 -9.07
N LEU A 167 -20.03 5.04 -7.96
CA LEU A 167 -19.95 5.59 -6.60
C LEU A 167 -18.58 6.23 -6.30
N ILE A 168 -17.50 5.69 -6.86
CA ILE A 168 -16.16 6.29 -6.75
C ILE A 168 -16.07 7.59 -7.58
N SER A 169 -16.70 7.61 -8.76
CA SER A 169 -16.60 8.73 -9.71
C SER A 169 -17.56 9.88 -9.42
N ASP A 170 -18.67 9.62 -8.71
CA ASP A 170 -19.70 10.60 -8.33
C ASP A 170 -19.27 11.52 -7.16
N ALA A 171 -18.03 11.40 -6.68
CA ALA A 171 -17.44 12.32 -5.72
C ALA A 171 -17.20 13.70 -6.37
N PRO A 172 -17.50 14.82 -5.68
CA PRO A 172 -17.03 16.12 -6.13
C PRO A 172 -15.51 16.07 -6.25
N VAL A 173 -14.98 16.44 -7.42
CA VAL A 173 -13.55 16.66 -7.61
C VAL A 173 -13.15 17.79 -6.66
N GLY A 174 -12.44 17.44 -5.58
CA GLY A 174 -11.83 18.39 -4.65
C GLY A 174 -10.59 19.03 -5.26
#